data_AF-A0A2V4MS52-F1
#
_entry.id   AF-A0A2V4MS52-F1
#
_cell.length_a   1.000
_cell.length_b   1.000
_cell.length_c   1.000
_cell.angle_alpha   90.00
_cell.angle_beta   90.00
_cell.angle_gamma   90.00
#
_symmetry.space_group_name_H-M   'P 1'
#
loop_
_entity.id
_entity.type
_entity.pdbx_description
1 polymer ?
#
loop_
_entity_poly.entity_id
_entity_poly.type
_entity_poly.pdbx_seq_one_letter_code
_entity_poly.pdbx_strand_id
1 'polypeptide(L)'
;ALLARWRGDFERNVLTAVLLTESVRDRLTPGEGRVVTISSIAALRGAGSFGAAKASLHAWNHFLAAQLGPSGITANIVAPGT
;
A
#
# COMPACT_ATOMS: atom_id res chain seq x y z
N ALA A 1 -12.17 22.69 1.76
CA ALA A 1 -12.69 21.42 2.30
C ALA A 1 -12.30 20.20 1.45
N LEU A 2 -12.65 20.15 0.16
CA LEU A 2 -12.38 18.98 -0.71
C LEU A 2 -10.89 18.64 -0.81
N LEU A 3 -10.02 19.59 -1.18
CA LEU A 3 -8.57 19.37 -1.29
C LEU A 3 -7.98 18.81 0.01
N ALA A 4 -8.33 19.39 1.16
CA ALA A 4 -7.83 18.97 2.47
C ALA A 4 -8.24 17.53 2.80
N ARG A 5 -9.48 17.12 2.46
CA ARG A 5 -9.93 15.73 2.63
C ARG A 5 -9.12 14.76 1.77
N TRP A 6 -8.92 15.09 0.49
CA TRP A 6 -8.16 14.25 -0.42
C TRP A 6 -6.70 14.10 0.01
N ARG A 7 -6.05 15.21 0.37
CA ARG A 7 -4.69 15.18 0.92
C ARG A 7 -4.62 14.36 2.20
N GLY A 8 -5.52 14.60 3.15
CA GLY A 8 -5.55 13.87 4.40
C GLY A 8 -5.78 12.37 4.23
N ASP A 9 -6.64 11.95 3.28
CA ASP A 9 -6.84 10.52 3.00
C ASP A 9 -5.61 9.89 2.34
N PHE A 10 -4.95 10.60 1.42
CA PHE A 10 -3.71 10.13 0.80
C PHE A 10 -2.55 10.05 1.81
N GLU A 11 -2.34 11.10 2.59
CA GLU A 11 -1.29 11.15 3.62
C GLU A 11 -1.47 10.02 4.65
N ARG A 12 -2.69 9.83 5.17
CA ARG A 12 -2.96 8.82 6.20
C ARG A 12 -2.95 7.38 5.72
N ASN A 13 -3.33 7.12 4.46
CA ASN A 13 -3.46 5.74 3.97
C ASN A 13 -2.30 5.31 3.07
N VAL A 14 -1.75 6.22 2.27
CA VAL A 14 -0.75 5.90 1.25
C VAL A 14 0.64 6.21 1.79
N LEU A 15 0.89 7.45 2.19
CA LEU A 15 2.24 7.85 2.60
C LEU A 15 2.70 7.13 3.87
N THR A 16 1.82 6.90 4.83
CA THR A 16 2.15 6.10 6.03
C THR A 16 2.63 4.70 5.66
N ALA A 17 1.95 4.00 4.75
CA ALA A 17 2.32 2.66 4.31
C ALA A 17 3.63 2.66 3.51
N VAL A 18 3.77 3.60 2.57
CA VAL A 18 4.98 3.75 1.74
C VAL A 18 6.18 4.07 2.62
N LEU A 19 6.13 5.16 3.39
CA LEU A 19 7.27 5.63 4.18
C LEU A 19 7.69 4.62 5.25
N LEU A 20 6.74 3.96 5.91
CA LEU A 20 7.08 2.90 6.86
C LEU A 20 7.82 1.76 6.16
N THR A 21 7.28 1.27 5.03
CA THR A 21 7.87 0.16 4.29
C THR A 21 9.27 0.49 3.77
N GLU A 22 9.45 1.70 3.20
CA GLU A 22 10.77 2.16 2.77
C GLU A 22 11.75 2.29 3.93
N SER A 23 11.30 2.81 5.09
CA SER A 23 12.17 3.00 6.26
C SER A 23 12.72 1.72 6.87
N VAL A 24 12.06 0.59 6.62
CA VAL A 24 12.48 -0.74 7.12
C VAL A 24 12.94 -1.67 6.00
N ARG A 25 13.04 -1.19 4.75
CA ARG A 25 13.37 -2.01 3.56
C ARG A 25 14.65 -2.81 3.76
N ASP A 26 15.70 -2.17 4.27
CA ASP A 26 17.01 -2.81 4.48
C ASP A 26 17.02 -3.83 5.63
N ARG A 27 15.93 -3.91 6.40
CA ARG A 27 15.74 -4.92 7.46
C ARG A 27 15.02 -6.16 6.98
N LEU A 28 14.56 -6.20 5.72
CA LEU A 28 13.91 -7.37 5.15
C LEU A 28 14.96 -8.43 4.81
N THR A 29 14.91 -9.57 5.49
CA THR A 29 15.80 -10.71 5.23
C THR A 29 15.57 -11.25 3.81
N PRO A 30 16.60 -11.32 2.93
CA PRO A 30 16.47 -11.95 1.63
C PRO A 30 15.94 -13.39 1.72
N GLY A 31 15.04 -13.78 0.82
CA GLY A 31 14.37 -15.08 0.80
C GLY A 31 13.24 -15.27 1.82
N GLU A 32 13.30 -14.57 2.97
CA GLU A 32 12.38 -14.78 4.09
C GLU A 32 11.42 -13.60 4.32
N GLY A 33 11.80 -12.39 3.92
CA GLY A 33 11.02 -11.17 4.13
C GLY A 33 9.67 -11.20 3.42
N ARG A 34 8.63 -10.69 4.08
CA ARG A 34 7.27 -10.60 3.53
C ARG A 34 6.66 -9.25 3.88
N VAL A 35 6.10 -8.57 2.89
CA VAL A 35 5.33 -7.33 3.07
C VAL A 35 3.87 -7.62 2.77
N VAL A 36 2.97 -7.27 3.70
CA VAL A 36 1.52 -7.40 3.51
C VAL A 36 0.88 -6.03 3.71
N THR A 37 0.40 -5.44 2.62
CA THR A 37 -0.28 -4.15 2.61
C THR A 37 -1.78 -4.32 2.85
N ILE A 38 -2.36 -3.52 3.75
CA ILE A 38 -3.80 -3.55 4.03
C ILE A 38 -4.54 -2.46 3.26
N SER A 39 -5.30 -2.88 2.25
CA SER A 39 -6.22 -2.04 1.47
C SER A 39 -7.65 -2.10 2.02
N SER A 40 -8.67 -2.03 1.15
CA SER A 40 -10.10 -2.14 1.45
C SER A 40 -10.86 -2.50 0.18
N ILE A 41 -12.03 -3.16 0.28
CA ILE A 41 -12.97 -3.36 -0.83
C ILE A 41 -13.39 -2.03 -1.48
N ALA A 42 -13.31 -0.92 -0.73
CA ALA A 42 -13.52 0.44 -1.23
C ALA A 42 -12.55 0.83 -2.36
N ALA A 43 -11.36 0.23 -2.41
CA ALA A 43 -10.41 0.40 -3.52
C ALA A 43 -10.96 -0.12 -4.84
N LEU A 44 -11.81 -1.15 -4.79
CA LEU A 44 -12.35 -1.85 -5.96
C LEU A 44 -13.76 -1.38 -6.31
N ARG A 45 -14.55 -0.95 -5.32
CA ARG A 45 -15.95 -0.52 -5.50
C ARG A 45 -16.15 1.00 -5.54
N GLY A 46 -15.11 1.77 -5.21
CA GLY A 46 -15.18 3.21 -5.07
C GLY A 46 -15.72 3.67 -3.72
N ALA A 47 -15.14 4.75 -3.18
CA ALA A 47 -15.56 5.39 -1.92
C ALA A 47 -15.00 6.82 -1.82
N GLY A 48 -15.08 7.59 -2.92
CA GLY A 48 -14.47 8.91 -3.02
C GLY A 48 -12.96 8.88 -2.76
N SER A 49 -12.45 9.87 -2.02
CA SER A 49 -11.02 10.04 -1.70
C SER A 49 -10.41 8.85 -0.96
N PHE A 50 -11.17 8.21 -0.05
CA PHE A 50 -10.70 7.03 0.67
C PHE A 50 -10.50 5.84 -0.27
N GLY A 51 -11.49 5.57 -1.15
CA GLY A 51 -11.39 4.52 -2.16
C GLY A 51 -10.23 4.77 -3.13
N ALA A 52 -10.08 6.00 -3.61
CA ALA A 52 -8.95 6.39 -4.47
C ALA A 52 -7.58 6.20 -3.78
N ALA A 53 -7.46 6.63 -2.52
CA ALA A 53 -6.25 6.40 -1.73
C ALA A 53 -5.96 4.90 -1.56
N LYS A 54 -6.96 4.09 -1.19
CA LYS A 54 -6.77 2.64 -1.06
C LYS A 54 -6.48 1.94 -2.39
N ALA A 55 -7.01 2.43 -3.51
CA ALA A 55 -6.69 1.93 -4.86
C ALA A 55 -5.22 2.20 -5.23
N SER A 56 -4.67 3.36 -4.87
CA SER A 56 -3.26 3.66 -5.14
C SER A 56 -2.28 2.67 -4.48
N LEU A 57 -2.64 2.10 -3.32
CA LEU A 57 -1.85 1.05 -2.67
C LEU A 57 -1.75 -0.23 -3.52
N HIS A 58 -2.74 -0.55 -4.36
CA HIS A 58 -2.66 -1.73 -5.22
C HIS A 58 -1.59 -1.57 -6.30
N ALA A 59 -1.58 -0.41 -6.96
CA ALA A 59 -0.56 -0.07 -7.96
C ALA A 59 0.83 -0.03 -7.32
N TRP A 60 0.96 0.61 -6.15
CA TRP A 60 2.23 0.66 -5.43
C TRP A 60 2.70 -0.72 -4.96
N ASN A 61 1.80 -1.57 -4.43
CA ASN A 61 2.17 -2.93 -4.01
C ASN A 61 2.62 -3.79 -5.19
N HIS A 62 2.00 -3.63 -6.37
CA HIS A 62 2.45 -4.33 -7.58
C HIS A 62 3.88 -3.93 -7.97
N PHE A 63 4.18 -2.63 -7.96
CA PHE A 63 5.54 -2.11 -8.15
C PHE A 63 6.51 -2.65 -7.09
N LEU A 64 6.11 -2.65 -5.82
CA LEU A 64 6.92 -3.15 -4.72
C LEU A 64 7.26 -4.64 -4.87
N ALA A 65 6.30 -5.45 -5.29
CA ALA A 65 6.51 -6.88 -5.55
C ALA A 65 7.57 -7.10 -6.65
N ALA A 66 7.52 -6.32 -7.72
CA ALA A 66 8.51 -6.39 -8.79
C ALA A 66 9.92 -6.01 -8.31
N GLN A 67 10.04 -5.00 -7.44
CA GLN A 67 11.33 -4.59 -6.88
C GLN A 67 11.92 -5.60 -5.89
N LEU A 68 11.07 -6.22 -5.06
CA LEU A 68 11.51 -7.13 -3.99
C LEU A 68 11.72 -8.58 -4.46
N GLY A 69 11.06 -8.96 -5.57
CA GLY A 69 11.12 -10.30 -6.15
C GLY A 69 12.53 -10.85 -6.38
N PRO A 70 13.48 -10.08 -6.94
CA PRO A 70 14.87 -10.54 -7.15
C PRO A 70 15.59 -10.97 -5.86
N SER A 71 15.19 -10.43 -4.70
CA SER A 71 15.74 -10.80 -3.39
C SER A 71 14.96 -11.91 -2.69
N GLY A 72 13.99 -12.56 -3.37
CA GLY A 72 13.15 -13.61 -2.79
C GLY A 72 12.15 -13.09 -1.74
N ILE A 73 11.89 -11.79 -1.73
CA ILE A 73 10.94 -11.13 -0.81
C ILE A 73 9.62 -10.91 -1.56
N THR A 74 8.49 -11.23 -0.91
CA THR A 74 7.17 -11.03 -1.52
C THR A 74 6.48 -9.79 -0.96
N ALA A 75 5.71 -9.11 -1.80
CA ALA A 75 4.79 -8.04 -1.39
C ALA A 75 3.38 -8.36 -1.86
N ASN A 76 2.45 -8.52 -0.94
CA ASN A 76 1.06 -8.86 -1.22
C ASN A 76 0.12 -7.80 -0.63
N ILE A 77 -1.06 -7.67 -1.22
CA ILE A 77 -2.07 -6.74 -0.76
C ILE A 77 -3.38 -7.47 -0.49
N VAL A 78 -4.02 -7.12 0.62
CA VAL A 78 -5.32 -7.66 1.01
C VAL A 78 -6.33 -6.52 1.01
N ALA A 79 -7.51 -6.74 0.43
CA ALA A 79 -8.60 -5.76 0.37
C ALA A 79 -9.82 -6.28 1.15
N PRO A 80 -9.86 -6.12 2.48
CA PRO A 80 -11.01 -6.56 3.28
C PRO A 80 -12.27 -5.78 2.92
N GLY A 81 -13.41 -6.46 2.98
CA GLY A 81 -14.73 -5.86 2.87
C GLY A 81 -15.68 -6.35 3.96
N THR A 82 -16.85 -5.73 4.00
CA THR A 82 -18.08 -6.25 4.59
C THR A 82 -19.09 -6.47 3.47
#